data_AF-A0A803T2Y3-F1
#
_entry.id   AF-A0A803T2Y3-F1
#
_cell.length_a   1.000
_cell.length_b   1.000
_cell.length_c   1.000
_cell.angle_alpha   90.00
_cell.angle_beta   90.00
_cell.angle_gamma   90.00
#
_symmetry.space_group_name_H-M   'P 1'
#
loop_
_entity.id
_entity.type
_entity.pdbx_description
1 polymer ?
#
loop_
_entity_poly.entity_id
_entity_poly.type
_entity_poly.pdbx_seq_one_letter_code
_entity_poly.pdbx_strand_id
1 'polypeptide(L)'
;MARNMAKLCFAFRYNVVIGSSTSIMGPSIPQSTKDIFISHLASYNTWALQGIEYMITQLKSLILSMGLLDKHLTVEHAVLLSRLEEEYQIQRWGNVEWAHDYDLHEMRSRTAAATLFVHLCTESATVKHKLLQD
;
A
#
# COMPACT_ATOMS: atom_id res chain seq x y z
N MET A 1 16.58 5.59 -1.72
CA MET A 1 16.96 4.15 -1.81
C MET A 1 15.78 3.22 -1.52
N ALA A 2 15.07 3.38 -0.40
CA ALA A 2 14.02 2.44 0.03
C ALA A 2 12.76 2.34 -0.87
N ARG A 3 12.27 3.46 -1.46
CA ARG A 3 11.17 3.40 -2.46
C ARG A 3 11.55 2.61 -3.73
N ASN A 4 12.80 2.71 -4.18
CA ASN A 4 13.27 1.96 -5.34
C ASN A 4 13.41 0.47 -5.00
N MET A 5 13.80 0.15 -3.76
CA MET A 5 13.87 -1.23 -3.28
C MET A 5 12.48 -1.87 -3.16
N ALA A 6 11.49 -1.13 -2.63
CA ALA A 6 10.10 -1.57 -2.58
C ALA A 6 9.53 -1.79 -3.99
N LYS A 7 9.80 -0.87 -4.92
CA LYS A 7 9.45 -1.03 -6.34
C LYS A 7 10.12 -2.24 -6.98
N LEU A 8 11.40 -2.48 -6.71
CA LEU A 8 12.17 -3.59 -7.32
C LEU A 8 11.70 -4.96 -6.80
N CYS A 9 11.46 -5.08 -5.48
CA CYS A 9 10.95 -6.29 -4.86
C CYS A 9 9.54 -6.63 -5.38
N PHE A 10 8.70 -5.61 -5.52
CA PHE A 10 7.34 -5.74 -6.03
C PHE A 10 7.30 -6.07 -7.54
N ALA A 11 8.12 -5.39 -8.35
CA ALA A 11 8.25 -5.64 -9.78
C ALA A 11 8.67 -7.08 -10.08
N PHE A 12 9.56 -7.65 -9.26
CA PHE A 12 9.98 -9.04 -9.37
C PHE A 12 8.86 -10.02 -8.99
N ARG A 13 8.12 -9.74 -7.90
CA ARG A 13 7.05 -10.63 -7.41
C ARG A 13 5.87 -10.76 -8.36
N TYR A 14 5.47 -9.64 -8.96
CA TYR A 14 4.29 -9.54 -9.84
C TYR A 14 4.65 -9.56 -11.33
N ASN A 15 5.95 -9.63 -11.66
CA ASN A 15 6.46 -9.53 -13.02
C ASN A 15 5.93 -8.29 -13.77
N VAL A 16 5.89 -7.15 -13.06
CA VAL A 16 5.35 -5.88 -13.57
C VAL A 16 6.45 -4.88 -13.84
N VAL A 17 6.35 -4.16 -14.96
CA VAL A 17 7.23 -3.04 -15.26
C VAL A 17 6.59 -1.76 -14.72
N ILE A 18 7.23 -1.15 -13.72
CA ILE A 18 6.82 0.11 -13.12
C ILE A 18 7.89 1.16 -13.39
N GLY A 19 7.58 2.10 -14.27
CA GLY A 19 8.46 3.22 -14.57
C GLY A 19 8.58 4.19 -13.38
N SER A 20 9.67 4.94 -13.37
CA SER A 20 9.78 6.18 -12.59
C SER A 20 9.82 7.36 -13.56
N SER A 21 9.29 8.50 -13.15
CA SER A 21 9.35 9.74 -13.93
C SER A 21 9.95 10.84 -13.08
N THR A 22 10.72 11.71 -13.72
CA THR A 22 11.20 12.99 -13.18
C THR A 22 10.42 14.19 -13.75
N SER A 23 9.49 13.93 -14.68
CA SER A 23 8.60 14.93 -15.25
C SER A 23 7.35 15.10 -14.37
N ILE A 24 6.72 16.26 -14.47
CA ILE A 24 5.35 16.48 -13.97
C ILE A 24 4.35 15.49 -14.60
N MET A 25 4.66 15.00 -15.80
CA MET A 25 3.93 13.90 -16.43
C MET A 25 4.39 12.56 -15.85
N GLY A 26 3.42 11.73 -15.45
CA GLY A 26 3.69 10.38 -14.96
C GLY A 26 4.28 9.45 -16.03
N PRO A 27 4.94 8.35 -15.62
CA PRO A 27 5.44 7.37 -16.56
C PRO A 27 4.28 6.66 -17.27
N SER A 28 4.46 6.28 -18.54
CA SER A 28 3.50 5.42 -19.22
C SER A 28 3.54 4.03 -18.60
N ILE A 29 2.39 3.56 -18.10
CA ILE A 29 2.24 2.23 -17.50
C ILE A 29 1.67 1.29 -18.58
N PRO A 30 2.38 0.21 -18.94
CA PRO A 30 1.89 -0.76 -19.91
C PRO A 30 0.54 -1.36 -19.52
N GLN A 31 -0.30 -1.66 -20.52
CA GLN A 31 -1.61 -2.26 -20.27
C GLN A 31 -1.49 -3.62 -19.57
N SER A 32 -0.50 -4.43 -19.94
CA SER A 32 -0.20 -5.72 -19.30
C SER A 32 0.01 -5.60 -17.78
N THR A 33 0.70 -4.56 -17.32
CA THR A 33 0.88 -4.29 -15.88
C THR A 33 -0.47 -3.99 -15.21
N LYS A 34 -1.35 -3.22 -15.86
CA LYS A 34 -2.69 -2.93 -15.32
C LYS A 34 -3.55 -4.18 -15.25
N ASP A 35 -3.49 -5.04 -16.27
CA ASP A 35 -4.27 -6.28 -16.32
C ASP A 35 -3.87 -7.23 -15.19
N ILE A 36 -2.57 -7.32 -14.87
CA ILE A 36 -2.06 -8.08 -13.72
C ILE A 36 -2.64 -7.52 -12.41
N PHE A 37 -2.64 -6.20 -12.22
CA PHE A 37 -3.24 -5.59 -11.03
C PHE A 37 -4.75 -5.83 -10.93
N ILE A 38 -5.48 -5.69 -12.04
CA ILE A 38 -6.91 -5.96 -12.09
C ILE A 38 -7.19 -7.41 -11.72
N SER A 39 -6.48 -8.36 -12.33
CA SER A 39 -6.62 -9.78 -12.03
C SER A 39 -6.30 -10.11 -10.58
N HIS A 40 -5.29 -9.47 -10.00
CA HIS A 40 -4.92 -9.69 -8.60
C HIS A 40 -5.93 -9.08 -7.63
N LEU A 41 -6.42 -7.88 -7.89
CA LEU A 41 -7.44 -7.24 -7.04
C LEU A 41 -8.79 -7.98 -7.16
N ALA A 42 -9.10 -8.55 -8.31
CA ALA A 42 -10.31 -9.34 -8.53
C ALA A 42 -10.38 -10.64 -7.71
N SER A 43 -9.26 -11.14 -7.17
CA SER A 43 -9.28 -12.33 -6.29
C SER A 43 -9.74 -12.01 -4.86
N TYR A 44 -9.82 -10.74 -4.47
CA TYR A 44 -10.29 -10.35 -3.16
C TYR A 44 -11.82 -10.22 -3.12
N ASN A 45 -12.41 -10.55 -1.97
CA ASN A 45 -13.82 -10.26 -1.74
C ASN A 45 -14.08 -8.75 -1.61
N THR A 46 -15.33 -8.32 -1.76
CA THR A 46 -15.73 -6.90 -1.75
C THR A 46 -15.31 -6.16 -0.48
N TRP A 47 -15.38 -6.81 0.69
CA TRP A 47 -14.99 -6.19 1.96
C TRP A 47 -13.47 -5.99 2.04
N ALA A 48 -12.71 -7.00 1.66
CA ALA A 48 -11.26 -6.89 1.56
C ALA A 48 -10.88 -5.80 0.55
N LEU A 49 -11.56 -5.71 -0.60
CA LEU A 49 -11.29 -4.67 -1.59
C LEU A 49 -11.54 -3.26 -1.05
N GLN A 50 -12.60 -3.06 -0.24
CA GLN A 50 -12.85 -1.79 0.44
C GLN A 50 -11.74 -1.42 1.43
N GLY A 51 -11.24 -2.40 2.19
CA GLY A 51 -10.11 -2.19 3.09
C GLY A 51 -8.81 -1.85 2.34
N ILE A 52 -8.59 -2.50 1.19
CA ILE A 52 -7.45 -2.23 0.30
C ILE A 52 -7.55 -0.81 -0.27
N GLU A 53 -8.71 -0.39 -0.78
CA GLU A 53 -8.92 0.97 -1.28
C GLU A 53 -8.63 2.01 -0.18
N TYR A 54 -9.18 1.80 1.02
CA TYR A 54 -8.95 2.70 2.14
C TYR A 54 -7.45 2.81 2.48
N MET A 55 -6.73 1.69 2.48
CA MET A 55 -5.28 1.66 2.69
C MET A 55 -4.50 2.40 1.60
N ILE A 56 -4.88 2.21 0.33
CA ILE A 56 -4.27 2.89 -0.82
C ILE A 56 -4.45 4.40 -0.68
N THR A 57 -5.63 4.85 -0.26
CA THR A 57 -5.94 6.26 -0.05
C THR A 57 -5.07 6.89 1.04
N GLN A 58 -4.77 6.17 2.13
CA GLN A 58 -3.85 6.64 3.17
C GLN A 58 -2.40 6.75 2.66
N LEU A 59 -1.89 5.68 2.05
CA LEU A 59 -0.49 5.59 1.60
C LEU A 59 -0.23 6.29 0.25
N LYS A 60 -1.28 6.62 -0.48
CA LYS A 60 -1.25 7.16 -1.85
C LYS A 60 -0.45 6.29 -2.81
N SER A 61 -0.43 4.98 -2.58
CA SER A 61 0.43 4.04 -3.30
C SER A 61 -0.08 2.60 -3.21
N LEU A 62 -0.55 2.07 -4.34
CA LEU A 62 -0.91 0.65 -4.48
C LEU A 62 0.27 -0.26 -4.12
N ILE A 63 1.48 0.05 -4.58
CA ILE A 63 2.67 -0.78 -4.35
C ILE A 63 2.98 -0.92 -2.85
N LEU A 64 2.88 0.17 -2.09
CA LEU A 64 3.14 0.12 -0.65
C LEU A 64 2.04 -0.64 0.09
N SER A 65 0.77 -0.45 -0.31
CA SER A 65 -0.36 -1.21 0.25
C SER A 65 -0.20 -2.71 0.03
N MET A 66 0.16 -3.14 -1.18
CA MET A 66 0.37 -4.55 -1.47
C MET A 66 1.59 -5.10 -0.71
N GLY A 67 2.70 -4.34 -0.63
CA GLY A 67 3.86 -4.73 0.19
C GLY A 67 3.53 -4.87 1.68
N LEU A 68 2.55 -4.13 2.19
CA LEU A 68 2.04 -4.27 3.55
C LEU A 68 1.18 -5.54 3.70
N LEU A 69 0.27 -5.80 2.76
CA LEU A 69 -0.59 -7.00 2.76
C LEU A 69 0.20 -8.30 2.62
N ASP A 70 1.26 -8.27 1.80
CA ASP A 70 2.19 -9.38 1.60
C ASP A 70 3.20 -9.53 2.76
N LYS A 71 3.09 -8.70 3.81
CA LYS A 71 3.95 -8.72 5.02
C LYS A 71 5.43 -8.45 4.73
N HIS A 72 5.73 -7.75 3.64
CA HIS A 72 7.09 -7.29 3.31
C HIS A 72 7.44 -5.98 4.01
N LEU A 73 6.43 -5.22 4.43
CA LEU A 73 6.57 -3.96 5.16
C LEU A 73 5.79 -4.03 6.47
N THR A 74 6.25 -3.28 7.47
CA THR A 74 5.42 -2.93 8.63
C THR A 74 4.61 -1.67 8.34
N VAL A 75 3.59 -1.39 9.14
CA VAL A 75 2.77 -0.17 8.99
C VAL A 75 3.65 1.08 9.10
N GLU A 76 4.57 1.10 10.06
CA GLU A 76 5.47 2.23 10.31
C GLU A 76 6.39 2.47 9.10
N HIS A 77 6.94 1.40 8.52
CA HIS A 77 7.78 1.52 7.32
C HIS A 77 6.97 1.94 6.10
N ALA A 78 5.76 1.41 5.90
CA ALA A 78 4.91 1.80 4.78
C ALA A 78 4.53 3.29 4.84
N VAL A 79 4.16 3.78 6.03
CA VAL A 79 3.85 5.20 6.25
C VAL A 79 5.09 6.08 6.10
N LEU A 80 6.25 5.65 6.61
CA LEU A 80 7.50 6.40 6.38
C LEU A 80 7.82 6.49 4.88
N LEU A 81 7.63 5.40 4.13
CA LEU A 81 7.85 5.37 2.69
C LEU A 81 6.86 6.24 1.92
N SER A 82 5.59 6.36 2.36
CA SER A 82 4.62 7.26 1.74
C SER A 82 4.96 8.74 1.99
N ARG A 83 5.59 9.05 3.12
CA ARG A 83 5.94 10.41 3.56
C ARG A 83 7.36 10.88 3.25
N LEU A 84 8.18 10.14 2.50
CA LEU A 84 9.60 10.49 2.27
C LEU A 84 9.87 11.95 1.87
N GLU A 85 9.02 12.53 1.02
CA GLU A 85 9.15 13.94 0.63
C GLU A 85 8.88 14.86 1.82
N GLU A 86 7.78 14.66 2.53
CA GLU A 86 7.41 15.44 3.71
C GLU A 86 8.49 15.34 4.80
N GLU A 87 9.01 14.15 5.07
CA GLU A 87 10.10 13.94 6.03
C GLU A 87 11.38 14.69 5.62
N TYR A 88 11.69 14.74 4.33
CA TYR A 88 12.81 15.53 3.82
C TYR A 88 12.58 17.04 4.02
N GLN A 89 11.36 17.50 3.78
CA GLN A 89 10.97 18.90 3.98
C GLN A 89 11.01 19.31 5.45
N ILE A 90 10.54 18.46 6.35
CA ILE A 90 10.62 18.65 7.82
C ILE A 90 12.08 18.77 8.26
N GLN A 91 12.96 17.90 7.77
CA GLN A 91 14.40 17.98 8.09
C GLN A 91 15.03 19.29 7.59
N ARG A 92 14.54 19.83 6.47
CA ARG A 92 15.10 21.04 5.86
C ARG A 92 14.56 22.34 6.45
N TRP A 93 13.28 22.36 6.81
CA TRP A 93 12.54 23.58 7.19
C TRP A 93 11.97 23.56 8.59
N GLY A 94 12.19 22.48 9.34
CA GLY A 94 11.75 22.33 10.72
C GLY A 94 10.40 21.61 10.84
N ASN A 95 10.17 21.05 12.02
CA ASN A 95 8.91 20.40 12.35
C ASN A 95 7.88 21.44 12.80
N VAL A 96 6.66 21.35 12.28
CA VAL A 96 5.49 22.04 12.82
C VAL A 96 4.84 21.08 13.80
N GLU A 97 5.13 21.28 15.08
CA GLU A 97 4.55 20.50 16.17
C GLU A 97 3.02 20.45 16.05
N TRP A 98 2.45 19.31 16.47
CA TRP A 98 1.02 18.98 16.37
C TRP A 98 0.49 18.77 14.97
N ALA A 99 0.94 19.50 13.95
CA ALA A 99 0.48 19.26 12.57
C ALA A 99 1.11 17.97 12.02
N HIS A 100 2.44 17.94 11.87
CA HIS A 100 3.10 16.79 11.26
C HIS A 100 3.05 15.53 12.14
N ASP A 101 3.04 15.70 13.46
CA ASP A 101 2.96 14.59 14.41
C ASP A 101 1.56 13.97 14.42
N TYR A 102 0.51 14.79 14.40
CA TYR A 102 -0.86 14.30 14.30
C TYR A 102 -1.08 13.55 12.99
N ASP A 103 -0.66 14.14 11.86
CA ASP A 103 -0.81 13.52 10.54
C ASP A 103 -0.06 12.18 10.46
N LEU A 104 1.14 12.10 11.05
CA LEU A 104 1.90 10.84 11.14
C LEU A 104 1.12 9.76 11.89
N HIS A 105 0.65 10.09 13.10
CA HIS A 105 -0.01 9.14 13.97
C HIS A 105 -1.39 8.74 13.46
N GLU A 106 -2.11 9.69 12.85
CA GLU A 106 -3.39 9.43 12.17
C GLU A 106 -3.17 8.48 10.99
N MET A 107 -2.21 8.75 10.10
CA MET A 107 -1.94 7.90 8.95
C MET A 107 -1.53 6.49 9.37
N ARG A 108 -0.71 6.34 10.43
CA ARG A 108 -0.36 5.03 11.02
C ARG A 108 -1.59 4.32 11.55
N SER A 109 -2.42 5.00 12.35
CA SER A 109 -3.63 4.42 12.94
C SER A 109 -4.59 3.93 11.85
N ARG A 110 -4.88 4.77 10.85
CA ARG A 110 -5.78 4.43 9.74
C ARG A 110 -5.23 3.29 8.89
N THR A 111 -3.93 3.30 8.58
CA THR A 111 -3.28 2.23 7.80
C THR A 111 -3.29 0.90 8.57
N ALA A 112 -3.02 0.91 9.87
CA ALA A 112 -3.10 -0.29 10.72
C ALA A 112 -4.52 -0.86 10.77
N ALA A 113 -5.53 0.00 10.98
CA ALA A 113 -6.93 -0.39 10.98
C ALA A 113 -7.36 -1.01 9.64
N ALA A 114 -6.95 -0.40 8.52
CA ALA A 114 -7.21 -0.93 7.18
C ALA A 114 -6.59 -2.32 7.00
N THR A 115 -5.34 -2.49 7.43
CA THR A 115 -4.60 -3.75 7.30
C THR A 115 -5.26 -4.86 8.10
N LEU A 116 -5.62 -4.58 9.35
CA LEU A 116 -6.33 -5.51 10.21
C LEU A 116 -7.69 -5.90 9.60
N PHE A 117 -8.44 -4.93 9.10
CA PHE A 117 -9.73 -5.17 8.46
C PHE A 117 -9.61 -6.10 7.24
N VAL A 118 -8.65 -5.83 6.35
CA VAL A 118 -8.40 -6.70 5.18
C VAL A 118 -8.05 -8.12 5.64
N HIS A 119 -7.14 -8.28 6.61
CA HIS A 119 -6.77 -9.58 7.13
C HIS A 119 -7.99 -10.35 7.67
N LEU A 120 -8.80 -9.73 8.52
CA LEU A 120 -10.02 -10.35 9.08
C LEU A 120 -11.03 -10.74 7.98
N CYS A 121 -11.22 -9.89 6.97
CA CYS A 121 -12.11 -10.18 5.84
C CYS A 121 -11.59 -11.32 4.94
N THR A 122 -10.27 -11.47 4.82
CA THR A 122 -9.68 -12.57 4.04
C THR A 122 -9.69 -13.89 4.81
N GLU A 123 -9.42 -13.90 6.11
CA GLU A 123 -9.45 -15.13 6.93
C GLU A 123 -10.88 -15.68 7.10
N SER A 124 -11.86 -14.80 7.28
CA SER A 124 -13.28 -15.19 7.38
C SER A 124 -13.79 -15.89 6.11
N ALA A 125 -13.27 -15.51 4.94
CA ALA A 125 -13.59 -16.18 3.68
C ALA A 125 -13.03 -17.61 3.64
N THR A 126 -11.80 -17.81 4.13
CA THR A 126 -11.15 -19.13 4.19
C THR A 126 -11.87 -20.09 5.15
N VAL A 127 -12.37 -19.59 6.29
CA VAL A 127 -13.13 -20.41 7.27
C VAL A 127 -14.47 -20.85 6.67
N LYS A 128 -15.21 -19.94 6.02
CA LYS A 128 -16.48 -20.28 5.38
C LYS A 128 -16.33 -21.31 4.27
N HIS A 129 -15.26 -21.24 3.49
CA HIS A 129 -14.99 -22.22 2.43
C HIS A 129 -14.76 -23.63 2.98
N LYS A 130 -14.08 -23.79 4.13
CA LYS A 130 -13.86 -25.11 4.74
C LYS A 130 -15.16 -25.73 5.27
N LEU A 131 -16.03 -24.94 5.90
CA LEU A 131 -17.29 -25.42 6.47
C LEU A 131 -18.35 -25.80 5.43
N LEU A 132 -18.18 -25.41 4.16
CA LEU A 132 -19.10 -25.72 3.06
C LEU A 132 -18.64 -26.93 2.22
N GLN A 133 -17.49 -27.52 2.54
CA GLN A 133 -16.94 -28.70 1.86
C GLN A 133 -17.02 -29.99 2.70
N ASP A 134 -17.57 -29.89 3.92
CA ASP A 134 -17.95 -31.03 4.78
C ASP A 134 -19.46 -31.30 4.67
#